data_AF-A0A9R1N1P3-F1
#
_entry.id   AF-A0A9R1N1P3-F1
#
_cell.length_a   1.000
_cell.length_b   1.000
_cell.length_c   1.000
_cell.angle_alpha   90.00
_cell.angle_beta   90.00
_cell.angle_gamma   90.00
#
_symmetry.space_group_name_H-M   'P 1'
#
loop_
_entity.id
_entity.type
_entity.pdbx_description
1 polymer ?
#
loop_
_entity_poly.entity_id
_entity_poly.type
_entity_poly.pdbx_seq_one_letter_code
_entity_poly.pdbx_strand_id
1 'polypeptide(L)'
;MSMVDGLNRYIKLSHDRSIRFWPGDIDKVFGIPYGKLDIHSLEYQQTESSVQFFRSVLGMPDKGNQVMKCVEMVIMKDLNESTASNLEIDCFKMALMIFSMGHILTPSTKHDQAIIDYWSAIANTD
;
A
#
# COMPACT_ATOMS: atom_id res chain seq x y z
N MET A 1 7.28 -26.65 7.37
CA MET A 1 6.79 -25.91 8.56
C MET A 1 7.42 -24.53 8.53
N SER A 2 6.61 -23.46 8.67
CA SER A 2 7.16 -22.11 8.74
C SER A 2 8.03 -21.95 9.99
N MET A 3 9.22 -21.35 9.85
CA MET A 3 10.06 -20.97 10.99
C MET A 3 9.48 -19.78 11.76
N VAL A 4 8.49 -19.09 11.20
CA VAL A 4 7.82 -17.93 11.80
C VAL A 4 6.37 -18.29 12.11
N ASP A 5 5.98 -18.11 13.36
CA ASP A 5 4.59 -18.09 13.83
C ASP A 5 4.15 -16.62 13.92
N GLY A 6 3.46 -16.15 12.88
CA GLY A 6 3.03 -14.75 12.77
C GLY A 6 1.96 -14.37 13.79
N LEU A 7 1.05 -15.29 14.11
CA LEU A 7 -0.07 -15.05 15.05
C LEU A 7 0.45 -14.85 16.48
N ASN A 8 1.34 -15.73 16.92
CA ASN A 8 1.92 -15.65 18.26
C ASN A 8 3.17 -14.78 18.33
N ARG A 9 3.68 -14.32 17.17
CA ARG A 9 4.89 -13.52 16.99
C ARG A 9 6.15 -14.18 17.53
N TYR A 10 6.42 -15.39 17.06
CA TYR A 10 7.62 -16.15 17.40
C TYR A 10 8.40 -16.62 16.16
N ILE A 11 9.72 -16.59 16.26
CA ILE A 11 10.64 -17.27 15.35
C ILE A 11 11.12 -18.53 16.06
N LYS A 12 10.82 -19.70 15.50
CA LYS A 12 11.25 -21.01 16.01
C LYS A 12 12.68 -21.28 15.55
N LEU A 13 13.58 -21.49 16.51
CA LEU A 13 14.97 -21.86 16.26
C LEU A 13 15.21 -23.37 16.40
N SER A 14 14.51 -24.00 17.34
CA SER A 14 14.50 -25.45 17.58
C SER A 14 13.17 -25.88 18.23
N HIS A 15 13.02 -27.15 18.62
CA HIS A 15 11.79 -27.65 19.26
C HIS A 15 11.44 -26.95 20.59
N ASP A 16 12.45 -26.45 21.29
CA ASP A 16 12.39 -25.88 22.64
C ASP A 16 12.81 -24.40 22.70
N ARG A 17 13.36 -23.84 21.60
CA ARG A 17 13.83 -22.46 21.56
C ARG A 17 13.07 -21.64 20.52
N SER A 18 12.53 -20.51 20.99
CA SER A 18 11.84 -19.53 20.18
C SER A 18 12.19 -18.12 20.62
N ILE A 19 12.33 -17.21 19.66
CA ILE A 19 12.49 -15.77 19.93
C ILE A 19 11.14 -15.10 19.66
N ARG A 20 10.64 -14.33 20.63
CA ARG A 20 9.48 -13.46 20.42
C ARG A 20 9.92 -12.17 19.74
N PHE A 21 9.11 -11.65 18.83
CA PHE A 21 9.39 -10.38 18.16
C PHE A 21 8.20 -9.41 18.22
N TRP A 22 8.49 -8.14 18.02
CA TRP A 22 7.54 -7.03 17.97
C TRP A 22 7.81 -6.15 16.75
N PRO A 23 6.84 -5.31 16.31
CA PRO A 23 7.06 -4.36 15.22
C PRO A 23 8.30 -3.50 15.41
N GLY A 24 8.61 -3.10 16.64
CA GLY A 24 9.80 -2.31 16.95
C GLY A 24 11.15 -3.03 16.78
N ASP A 25 11.16 -4.36 16.64
CA ASP A 25 12.39 -5.10 16.34
C ASP A 25 12.72 -5.06 14.85
N ILE A 26 11.74 -4.80 13.98
CA ILE A 26 11.97 -4.63 12.55
C ILE A 26 12.88 -3.43 12.30
N ASP A 27 12.65 -2.33 13.02
CA ASP A 27 13.51 -1.14 12.98
C ASP A 27 14.92 -1.44 13.49
N LYS A 28 15.04 -2.14 14.62
CA LYS A 28 16.36 -2.48 15.19
C LYS A 28 17.19 -3.40 14.30
N VAL A 29 16.55 -4.36 13.62
CA VAL A 29 17.24 -5.41 12.85
C VAL A 29 17.46 -4.99 11.39
N PHE A 30 16.45 -4.37 10.78
CA PHE A 30 16.46 -4.04 9.35
C PHE A 30 16.61 -2.55 9.06
N GLY A 31 16.56 -1.69 10.07
CA GLY A 31 16.54 -0.23 9.88
C GLY A 31 15.26 0.26 9.21
N ILE A 32 14.22 -0.56 9.16
CA ILE A 32 12.93 -0.19 8.57
C ILE A 32 12.10 0.48 9.67
N PRO A 33 11.82 1.78 9.55
CA PRO A 33 11.09 2.50 10.58
C PRO A 33 9.68 1.91 10.76
N TYR A 34 9.27 1.74 12.02
CA TYR A 34 7.91 1.32 12.36
C TYR A 34 7.12 2.52 12.88
N GLY A 35 5.91 2.71 12.35
CA GLY A 35 5.01 3.76 12.78
C GLY A 35 4.32 3.42 14.11
N LYS A 36 3.92 4.46 14.85
CA LYS A 36 2.99 4.32 15.99
C LYS A 36 1.53 4.30 15.57
N LEU A 37 1.27 4.67 14.31
CA LEU A 37 -0.06 4.71 13.73
C LEU A 37 -0.50 3.29 13.38
N ASP A 38 -1.61 2.87 13.97
CA ASP A 38 -2.32 1.68 13.53
C ASP A 38 -3.21 2.05 12.34
N ILE A 39 -2.73 1.78 11.13
CA ILE A 39 -3.47 2.04 9.89
C ILE A 39 -4.77 1.22 9.77
N HIS A 40 -4.97 0.22 10.63
CA HIS A 40 -6.20 -0.58 10.70
C HIS A 40 -7.17 -0.08 11.77
N SER A 41 -6.83 0.98 12.51
CA SER A 41 -7.76 1.55 13.48
C SER A 41 -9.02 2.06 12.77
N LEU A 42 -10.14 2.05 13.50
CA LEU A 42 -11.43 2.53 12.99
C LEU A 42 -11.35 3.99 12.51
N GLU A 43 -10.42 4.78 13.07
CA GLU A 43 -10.19 6.19 12.71
C GLU A 43 -9.58 6.35 11.30
N TYR A 44 -8.88 5.32 10.82
CA TYR A 44 -8.20 5.33 9.52
C TYR A 44 -8.86 4.40 8.49
N GLN A 45 -10.00 3.78 8.83
CA GLN A 45 -10.78 3.03 7.87
C GLN A 45 -11.23 3.93 6.71
N GLN A 46 -11.00 3.45 5.49
CA GLN A 46 -11.38 4.18 4.29
C GLN A 46 -12.90 4.27 4.21
N THR A 47 -13.43 5.49 4.25
CA THR A 47 -14.85 5.72 3.96
C THR A 47 -15.10 5.64 2.46
N GLU A 48 -16.31 5.25 2.06
CA GLU A 48 -16.69 5.24 0.64
C GLU A 48 -16.50 6.63 -0.01
N SER A 49 -16.78 7.70 0.74
CA SER A 49 -16.54 9.09 0.33
C SER A 49 -15.06 9.38 0.04
N SER A 50 -14.15 8.86 0.86
CA SER A 50 -12.71 8.99 0.63
C SER A 50 -12.28 8.26 -0.65
N VAL A 51 -12.80 7.05 -0.88
CA VAL A 51 -12.52 6.28 -2.10
C VAL A 51 -13.03 7.01 -3.34
N GLN A 52 -14.25 7.54 -3.30
CA GLN A 52 -14.83 8.32 -4.41
C GLN A 52 -14.05 9.61 -4.67
N PHE A 53 -13.60 10.29 -3.61
CA PHE A 53 -12.74 11.47 -3.73
C PHE A 53 -11.43 11.14 -4.46
N PHE A 54 -10.72 10.09 -4.04
CA PHE A 54 -9.47 9.68 -4.69
C PHE A 54 -9.69 9.27 -6.14
N ARG A 55 -10.79 8.57 -6.44
CA ARG A 55 -11.14 8.22 -7.81
C ARG A 55 -11.37 9.46 -8.67
N SER A 56 -12.13 10.42 -8.17
CA SER A 56 -12.40 11.68 -8.86
C SER A 56 -11.11 12.44 -9.17
N VAL A 57 -10.26 12.60 -8.15
CA VAL A 57 -9.00 13.35 -8.25
C VAL A 57 -7.99 12.68 -9.19
N LEU A 58 -7.98 11.35 -9.25
CA LEU A 58 -7.09 10.59 -10.15
C LEU A 58 -7.73 10.25 -11.50
N GLY A 59 -8.93 10.75 -11.79
CA GLY A 59 -9.64 10.46 -13.05
C GLY A 59 -9.98 8.98 -13.24
N MET A 60 -10.19 8.24 -12.15
CA MET A 60 -10.53 6.82 -12.17
C MET A 60 -12.05 6.63 -12.29
N PRO A 61 -12.50 5.60 -13.02
CA PRO A 61 -13.92 5.29 -13.11
C PRO A 61 -14.46 4.70 -11.78
N ASP A 62 -15.74 4.94 -11.51
CA ASP A 62 -16.43 4.41 -10.30
C ASP A 62 -16.47 2.88 -10.24
N LYS A 63 -16.35 2.22 -11.40
CA LYS A 63 -16.32 0.77 -11.54
C LYS A 63 -15.36 0.37 -12.66
N GLY A 64 -14.56 -0.68 -12.41
CA GLY A 64 -13.78 -1.36 -13.45
C GLY A 64 -12.27 -1.39 -13.21
N ASN A 65 -11.58 -2.13 -14.06
CA ASN A 65 -10.17 -2.50 -13.95
C ASN A 65 -9.22 -1.48 -14.62
N GLN A 66 -9.65 -0.24 -14.89
CA GLN A 66 -8.83 0.73 -15.61
C GLN A 66 -7.90 1.57 -14.72
N VAL A 67 -7.78 1.21 -13.43
CA VAL A 67 -6.99 1.94 -12.42
C VAL A 67 -5.56 2.16 -12.92
N MET A 68 -4.90 1.13 -13.45
CA MET A 68 -3.51 1.23 -13.91
C MET A 68 -3.35 2.17 -15.11
N LYS A 69 -4.31 2.18 -16.06
CA LYS A 69 -4.29 3.12 -17.19
C LYS A 69 -4.47 4.56 -16.74
N CYS A 70 -5.38 4.81 -15.80
CA CYS A 70 -5.57 6.16 -15.23
C CYS A 70 -4.32 6.63 -14.49
N VAL A 71 -3.71 5.75 -13.70
CA VAL A 71 -2.46 6.02 -12.99
C VAL A 71 -1.30 6.33 -13.95
N GLU A 72 -1.14 5.55 -15.03
CA GLU A 72 -0.16 5.82 -16.07
C GLU A 72 -0.36 7.21 -16.70
N MET A 73 -1.60 7.59 -17.00
CA MET A 73 -1.93 8.92 -17.54
C MET A 73 -1.56 10.05 -16.56
N VAL A 74 -1.77 9.87 -15.26
CA VAL A 74 -1.38 10.86 -14.24
C VAL A 74 0.14 10.98 -14.15
N ILE A 75 0.88 9.87 -14.24
CA ILE A 75 2.35 9.88 -14.19
C ILE A 75 2.96 10.50 -15.45
N MET A 76 2.35 10.27 -16.62
CA MET A 76 2.82 10.84 -17.89
C MET A 76 2.44 12.31 -18.10
N LYS A 77 1.64 12.90 -17.19
CA LYS A 77 1.28 14.31 -17.26
C LYS A 77 2.51 15.19 -16.96
N ASP A 78 2.79 16.15 -17.84
CA ASP A 78 3.84 17.13 -17.59
C ASP A 78 3.55 17.93 -16.31
N LEU A 79 4.46 17.82 -15.34
CA LEU A 79 4.45 18.58 -14.10
C LEU A 79 5.60 19.58 -14.14
N ASN A 80 5.24 20.85 -14.26
CA ASN A 80 6.21 21.93 -14.15
C ASN A 80 6.33 22.35 -12.69
N GLU A 81 7.52 22.22 -12.12
CA GLU A 81 7.85 22.53 -10.73
C GLU A 81 7.43 23.96 -10.30
N SER A 82 7.40 24.90 -11.25
CA SER A 82 7.05 26.31 -11.00
C SER A 82 5.55 26.63 -11.06
N THR A 83 4.73 25.75 -11.65
CA THR A 83 3.30 26.02 -11.90
C THR A 83 2.37 24.92 -11.39
N ALA A 84 2.90 23.75 -11.04
CA ALA A 84 2.10 22.64 -10.54
C ALA A 84 1.48 23.00 -9.19
N SER A 85 0.18 22.74 -9.07
CA SER A 85 -0.51 22.88 -7.79
C SER A 85 -0.09 21.77 -6.82
N ASN A 86 -0.23 22.01 -5.52
CA ASN A 86 -0.01 20.97 -4.50
C ASN A 86 -0.87 19.72 -4.76
N LEU A 87 -2.11 19.93 -5.24
CA LEU A 87 -3.00 18.83 -5.60
C LEU A 87 -2.42 17.97 -6.73
N GLU A 88 -1.88 18.57 -7.78
CA GLU A 88 -1.28 17.83 -8.89
C GLU A 88 -0.01 17.08 -8.46
N ILE A 89 0.80 17.68 -7.59
CA ILE A 89 1.98 17.03 -7.01
C ILE A 89 1.56 15.82 -6.16
N ASP A 90 0.53 15.98 -5.34
CA ASP A 90 0.01 14.88 -4.49
C ASP A 90 -0.63 13.78 -5.33
N CYS A 91 -1.36 14.13 -6.41
CA CYS A 91 -1.88 13.18 -7.39
C CYS A 91 -0.76 12.36 -8.02
N PHE A 92 0.32 13.01 -8.44
CA PHE A 92 1.48 12.35 -9.02
C PHE A 92 2.14 11.39 -8.04
N LYS A 93 2.38 11.82 -6.80
CA LYS A 93 2.97 10.97 -5.76
C LYS A 93 2.09 9.74 -5.47
N MET A 94 0.77 9.93 -5.37
CA MET A 94 -0.18 8.84 -5.18
C MET A 94 -0.18 7.89 -6.38
N ALA A 95 -0.26 8.42 -7.60
CA ALA A 95 -0.23 7.62 -8.82
C ALA A 95 1.07 6.82 -8.94
N LEU A 96 2.22 7.43 -8.68
CA LEU A 96 3.53 6.76 -8.69
C LEU A 96 3.59 5.62 -7.67
N MET A 97 3.02 5.81 -6.48
CA MET A 97 2.94 4.78 -5.46
C MET A 97 2.06 3.61 -5.93
N ILE A 98 0.87 3.88 -6.46
CA ILE A 98 -0.04 2.84 -6.99
C ILE A 98 0.63 2.08 -8.14
N PHE A 99 1.28 2.78 -9.07
CA PHE A 99 2.00 2.20 -10.20
C PHE A 99 3.13 1.27 -9.73
N SER A 100 3.94 1.75 -8.79
CA SER A 100 5.06 0.99 -8.23
C SER A 100 4.56 -0.27 -7.51
N MET A 101 3.49 -0.16 -6.71
CA MET A 101 2.92 -1.32 -6.03
C MET A 101 2.33 -2.33 -7.03
N GLY A 102 1.53 -1.87 -7.99
CA GLY A 102 0.86 -2.71 -8.98
C GLY A 102 1.79 -3.41 -9.99
N HIS A 103 2.96 -2.84 -10.29
CA HIS A 103 3.92 -3.43 -11.22
C HIS A 103 5.13 -4.10 -10.57
N ILE A 104 5.66 -3.55 -9.47
CA ILE A 104 6.95 -3.97 -8.91
C ILE A 104 6.75 -4.97 -7.76
N LEU A 105 5.81 -4.71 -6.86
CA LEU A 105 5.70 -5.44 -5.59
C LEU A 105 4.60 -6.52 -5.60
N THR A 106 3.52 -6.29 -6.32
CA THR A 106 2.49 -7.30 -6.60
C THR A 106 2.27 -7.37 -8.11
N PRO A 107 3.19 -7.99 -8.89
CA PRO A 107 3.05 -8.05 -10.34
C PRO A 107 1.70 -8.69 -10.68
N SER A 108 0.78 -7.88 -11.22
CA SER A 108 -0.59 -8.32 -11.42
C SER A 108 -0.59 -9.55 -12.33
N THR A 109 -1.17 -10.64 -11.84
CA THR A 109 -1.58 -11.71 -12.75
C THR A 109 -2.73 -11.16 -13.60
N LYS A 110 -2.89 -11.68 -14.82
CA LYS A 110 -3.78 -11.30 -15.93
C LYS A 110 -5.21 -10.79 -15.62
N HIS A 111 -5.69 -10.84 -14.37
CA HIS A 111 -6.99 -10.40 -13.90
C HIS A 111 -6.85 -9.18 -12.97
N ASP A 112 -6.93 -8.04 -13.63
CA ASP A 112 -6.55 -6.67 -13.28
C ASP A 112 -7.38 -6.02 -12.14
N GLN A 113 -7.38 -6.58 -10.93
CA GLN A 113 -7.98 -5.95 -9.75
C GLN A 113 -6.89 -5.23 -8.93
N ALA A 114 -6.37 -4.12 -9.43
CA ALA A 114 -5.60 -3.20 -8.61
C ALA A 114 -6.54 -2.58 -7.56
N ILE A 115 -6.56 -3.17 -6.36
CA ILE A 115 -7.36 -2.68 -5.24
C ILE A 115 -6.75 -1.35 -4.78
N ILE A 116 -7.51 -0.26 -4.88
CA ILE A 116 -7.12 1.08 -4.40
C ILE A 116 -6.77 1.03 -2.90
N ASP A 117 -7.41 0.12 -2.17
CA ASP A 117 -7.10 -0.26 -0.79
C ASP A 117 -6.00 -1.34 -0.72
N TYR A 118 -4.82 -1.02 -1.25
CA TYR A 118 -3.65 -1.90 -1.22
C TYR A 118 -3.22 -2.24 0.20
N TRP A 119 -3.39 -1.33 1.17
CA TRP A 119 -3.00 -1.54 2.56
C TRP A 119 -3.84 -2.62 3.26
N SER A 120 -5.16 -2.64 3.03
CA SER A 120 -6.02 -3.72 3.50
C SER A 120 -5.66 -5.07 2.86
N ALA A 121 -5.25 -5.05 1.57
CA ALA A 121 -4.81 -6.24 0.86
C ALA A 121 -3.46 -6.80 1.38
N ILE A 122 -2.49 -5.95 1.74
CA ILE A 122 -1.24 -6.40 2.39
C ILE A 122 -1.53 -7.02 3.76
N ALA A 123 -2.45 -6.42 4.51
CA ALA A 123 -2.75 -6.85 5.87
C ALA A 123 -3.47 -8.20 5.94
N ASN A 124 -4.23 -8.53 4.90
CA ASN A 124 -4.88 -9.83 4.74
C ASN A 124 -4.25 -10.59 3.56
N THR A 125 -3.01 -11.01 3.77
CA THR A 125 -2.28 -11.91 2.87
C THR A 125 -2.65 -13.36 3.18
N ASP A 126 -3.88 -13.75 2.86
CA ASP A 126 -4.25 -15.18 2.76
C ASP A 126 -3.52 -15.84 1.58
#